data_AF-A0A1G0R3V7-F1
#
_entry.id   AF-A0A1G0R3V7-F1
#
_cell.length_a   1.000
_cell.length_b   1.000
_cell.length_c   1.000
_cell.angle_alpha   90.00
_cell.angle_beta   90.00
_cell.angle_gamma   90.00
#
_symmetry.space_group_name_H-M   'P 1'
#
loop_
_entity.id
_entity.type
_entity.pdbx_description
1 polymer ?
#
loop_
_entity_poly.entity_id
_entity_poly.type
_entity_poly.pdbx_seq_one_letter_code
_entity_poly.pdbx_strand_id
1 'polypeptide(L)'
;MKFCLPHWDELREAIRLKGLSHLVASSGEAAMERIKAELEGTETLANYDPLMSAYWMICSQAIEVGGPYLLSGSYCPLCELDKHATNPDGSVPDPSASKQWIEGCTKQVQQDCINMGLRPKPV
;
A
#
# COMPACT_ATOMS: atom_id res chain seq x y z
N MET A 1 -13.24 -0.20 4.11
CA MET A 1 -12.30 0.58 3.25
C MET A 1 -12.34 0.07 1.81
N LYS A 2 -12.37 0.97 0.83
CA LYS A 2 -12.39 0.67 -0.61
C LYS A 2 -11.37 1.53 -1.34
N PHE A 3 -10.25 0.97 -1.75
CA PHE A 3 -9.24 1.69 -2.52
C PHE A 3 -9.83 2.14 -3.87
N CYS A 4 -9.67 3.41 -4.22
CA CYS A 4 -10.12 3.91 -5.52
C CYS A 4 -9.10 3.54 -6.61
N LEU A 5 -9.57 3.44 -7.86
CA LEU A 5 -8.71 3.09 -8.99
C LEU A 5 -7.53 4.08 -9.18
N PRO A 6 -7.71 5.41 -9.07
CA PRO A 6 -6.59 6.34 -9.20
C PRO A 6 -5.45 6.08 -8.20
N HIS A 7 -5.77 5.95 -6.91
CA HIS A 7 -4.75 5.66 -5.90
C HIS A 7 -4.18 4.26 -6.02
N TRP A 8 -4.96 3.29 -6.53
CA TRP A 8 -4.45 1.96 -6.82
C TRP A 8 -3.40 1.99 -7.94
N ASP A 9 -3.65 2.75 -9.00
CA ASP A 9 -2.71 2.92 -10.10
C ASP A 9 -1.44 3.66 -9.66
N GLU A 10 -1.57 4.70 -8.83
CA GLU A 10 -0.43 5.40 -8.22
C GLU A 10 0.43 4.47 -7.35
N LEU A 11 -0.22 3.62 -6.54
CA LEU A 11 0.48 2.63 -5.72
C LEU A 11 1.22 1.60 -6.58
N ARG A 12 0.58 1.10 -7.65
CA ARG A 12 1.21 0.19 -8.62
C ARG A 12 2.42 0.82 -9.29
N GLU A 13 2.31 2.08 -9.68
CA GLU A 13 3.41 2.82 -10.30
C GLU A 13 4.56 3.04 -9.31
N ALA A 14 4.26 3.38 -8.06
CA ALA A 14 5.28 3.49 -7.02
C ALA A 14 6.03 2.16 -6.82
N ILE A 15 5.33 1.03 -6.71
CA ILE A 15 5.93 -0.32 -6.63
C ILE A 15 6.80 -0.62 -7.86
N ARG A 16 6.36 -0.20 -9.06
CA ARG A 16 7.14 -0.32 -10.29
C ARG A 16 8.43 0.48 -10.23
N LEU A 17 8.36 1.74 -9.82
CA LEU A 17 9.54 2.62 -9.67
C LEU A 17 10.52 2.11 -8.61
N LYS A 18 10.06 1.33 -7.62
CA LYS A 18 10.93 0.63 -6.66
C LYS A 18 11.56 -0.66 -7.22
N GLY A 19 11.27 -1.05 -8.45
CA GLY A 19 11.81 -2.26 -9.08
C GLY A 19 11.16 -3.56 -8.62
N LEU A 20 9.96 -3.48 -8.02
CA LEU A 20 9.31 -4.60 -7.34
C LEU A 20 8.17 -5.25 -8.14
N SER A 21 7.81 -4.71 -9.31
CA SER A 21 6.68 -5.22 -10.11
C SER A 21 6.79 -6.71 -10.47
N HIS A 22 8.00 -7.24 -10.59
CA HIS A 22 8.22 -8.65 -10.91
C HIS A 22 7.83 -9.61 -9.78
N LEU A 23 7.58 -9.09 -8.58
CA LEU A 23 7.10 -9.85 -7.42
C LEU A 23 5.58 -9.77 -7.28
N VAL A 24 4.93 -8.80 -7.93
CA VAL A 24 3.46 -8.61 -7.85
C VAL A 24 2.75 -9.74 -8.60
N ALA A 25 1.61 -10.18 -8.07
CA ALA A 25 0.81 -11.22 -8.69
C ALA A 25 0.40 -10.83 -10.12
N SER A 26 0.52 -11.78 -11.04
CA SER A 26 0.21 -11.58 -12.46
C SER A 26 -1.29 -11.53 -12.76
N SER A 27 -2.13 -12.07 -11.87
CA SER A 27 -3.59 -12.09 -12.00
C SER A 27 -4.27 -11.95 -10.64
N GLY A 28 -5.58 -11.70 -10.66
CA GLY A 28 -6.40 -11.65 -9.44
C GLY A 28 -6.46 -13.00 -8.73
N GLU A 29 -6.54 -14.10 -9.47
CA GLU A 29 -6.51 -15.46 -8.91
C GLU A 29 -5.17 -15.73 -8.21
N ALA A 30 -4.05 -15.35 -8.85
CA ALA A 30 -2.73 -15.48 -8.23
C ALA A 30 -2.61 -14.61 -6.97
N ALA A 31 -3.21 -13.41 -6.95
CA ALA A 31 -3.25 -12.57 -5.76
C ALA A 31 -4.07 -13.23 -4.64
N MET A 32 -5.22 -13.84 -4.96
CA MET A 32 -6.07 -14.53 -4.00
C MET A 32 -5.38 -15.75 -3.37
N GLU A 33 -4.65 -16.55 -4.16
CA GLU A 33 -3.89 -17.68 -3.62
C GLU A 33 -2.78 -17.24 -2.66
N ARG A 34 -2.14 -16.09 -2.92
CA ARG A 34 -1.13 -15.52 -2.03
C ARG A 34 -1.74 -15.01 -0.72
N ILE A 35 -2.87 -14.32 -0.79
CA ILE A 35 -3.62 -13.88 0.39
C ILE A 35 -4.05 -15.08 1.23
N LYS A 36 -4.52 -16.15 0.58
CA LYS A 36 -4.87 -17.39 1.27
C LYS A 36 -3.67 -18.00 2.00
N ALA A 37 -2.51 -18.06 1.34
CA ALA A 37 -1.29 -18.57 1.95
C ALA A 37 -0.88 -17.76 3.19
N GLU A 38 -0.98 -16.42 3.13
CA GLU A 38 -0.71 -15.52 4.26
C GLU A 38 -1.69 -15.76 5.43
N LEU A 39 -2.98 -15.94 5.16
CA LEU A 39 -3.97 -16.25 6.20
C LEU A 39 -3.75 -17.62 6.86
N GLU A 40 -3.18 -18.58 6.12
CA GLU A 40 -2.86 -19.92 6.61
C GLU A 40 -1.48 -19.98 7.31
N GLY A 41 -0.71 -18.88 7.34
CA GLY A 41 0.66 -18.86 7.89
C GLY A 41 1.66 -19.64 7.04
N THR A 42 1.38 -19.79 5.75
CA THR A 42 2.19 -20.51 4.76
C THR A 42 2.82 -19.56 3.74
N GLU A 43 2.91 -18.28 4.09
CA GLU A 43 3.67 -17.32 3.32
C GLU A 43 5.14 -17.75 3.21
N THR A 44 5.68 -17.54 2.02
CA THR A 44 7.06 -17.85 1.65
C THR A 44 7.61 -16.64 0.90
N LEU A 45 8.94 -16.57 0.81
CA LEU A 45 9.60 -15.59 -0.06
C LEU A 45 9.10 -15.63 -1.52
N ALA A 46 8.59 -16.80 -1.97
CA ALA A 46 8.09 -16.99 -3.32
C ALA A 46 6.67 -16.46 -3.55
N ASN A 47 5.89 -16.24 -2.49
CA ASN A 47 4.49 -15.79 -2.59
C ASN A 47 4.25 -14.41 -1.97
N TYR A 48 5.29 -13.76 -1.45
CA TYR A 48 5.24 -12.37 -0.99
C TYR A 48 4.82 -11.42 -2.11
N ASP A 49 3.86 -10.56 -1.83
CA ASP A 49 3.35 -9.55 -2.76
C ASP A 49 3.58 -8.13 -2.22
N PRO A 50 4.56 -7.37 -2.76
CA PRO A 50 4.88 -6.05 -2.25
C PRO A 50 3.75 -5.03 -2.48
N LEU A 51 2.93 -5.22 -3.52
CA LEU A 51 1.79 -4.32 -3.76
C LEU A 51 0.73 -4.51 -2.67
N MET A 52 0.41 -5.76 -2.33
CA MET A 52 -0.53 -6.05 -1.25
C MET A 52 0.02 -5.64 0.11
N SER A 53 1.32 -5.87 0.37
CA SER A 53 1.95 -5.42 1.61
C SER A 53 1.85 -3.91 1.79
N ALA A 54 2.15 -3.12 0.74
CA ALA A 54 2.01 -1.66 0.79
C ALA A 54 0.55 -1.22 0.99
N TYR A 55 -0.40 -1.90 0.31
CA TYR A 55 -1.83 -1.66 0.50
C TYR A 55 -2.26 -1.89 1.95
N TRP A 56 -1.86 -3.01 2.56
CA TRP A 56 -2.20 -3.31 3.95
C TRP A 56 -1.55 -2.35 4.93
N MET A 57 -0.32 -1.90 4.68
CA MET A 57 0.33 -0.86 5.48
C MET A 57 -0.45 0.46 5.45
N ILE A 58 -0.89 0.90 4.27
CA ILE A 58 -1.73 2.10 4.12
C ILE A 58 -3.05 1.92 4.88
N CYS A 59 -3.69 0.76 4.76
CA CYS A 59 -4.92 0.46 5.50
C CYS A 59 -4.70 0.46 7.02
N SER A 60 -3.57 -0.09 7.50
CA SER A 60 -3.22 -0.10 8.92
C SER A 60 -3.04 1.32 9.46
N GLN A 61 -2.24 2.15 8.79
CA GLN A 61 -2.03 3.54 9.17
C GLN A 61 -3.34 4.34 9.11
N ALA A 62 -4.18 4.08 8.10
CA ALA A 62 -5.48 4.70 8.00
C ALA A 62 -6.34 4.38 9.24
N ILE A 63 -6.42 3.11 9.65
CA ILE A 63 -7.15 2.71 10.85
C ILE A 63 -6.55 3.35 12.11
N GLU A 64 -5.23 3.44 12.21
CA GLU A 64 -4.54 4.03 13.36
C GLU A 64 -4.86 5.52 13.52
N VAL A 65 -4.86 6.27 12.41
CA VAL A 65 -5.08 7.73 12.44
C VAL A 65 -6.57 8.10 12.39
N GLY A 66 -7.34 7.43 11.54
CA GLY A 66 -8.76 7.71 11.31
C GLY A 66 -9.72 6.94 12.22
N GLY A 67 -9.24 5.93 12.92
CA GLY A 67 -10.04 5.15 13.88
C GLY A 67 -11.24 4.42 13.25
N PRO A 68 -12.29 4.13 14.05
CA PRO A 68 -13.48 3.40 13.60
C PRO A 68 -14.23 4.05 12.42
N TYR A 69 -14.05 5.36 12.21
CA TYR A 69 -14.64 6.08 11.07
C TYR A 69 -14.25 5.44 9.73
N LEU A 70 -12.97 5.11 9.52
CA LEU A 70 -12.51 4.50 8.26
C LEU A 70 -12.87 3.01 8.12
N LEU A 71 -13.19 2.33 9.24
CA LEU A 71 -13.67 0.96 9.24
C LEU A 71 -15.14 0.84 8.83
N SER A 72 -15.97 1.80 9.25
CA SER A 72 -17.42 1.79 9.01
C SER A 72 -17.84 2.23 7.60
N GLY A 73 -16.93 2.85 6.84
CA GLY A 73 -17.21 3.42 5.52
C GLY A 73 -16.70 2.62 4.32
N SER A 74 -17.27 2.93 3.16
CA SER A 74 -16.79 2.50 1.84
C SER A 74 -15.81 3.52 1.21
N TYR A 75 -15.00 4.17 2.04
CA TYR A 75 -14.09 5.22 1.59
C TYR A 75 -12.72 4.68 1.21
N CYS A 76 -12.07 5.38 0.27
CA CYS A 76 -10.65 5.21 0.02
C CYS A 76 -9.87 5.93 1.13
N PRO A 77 -8.99 5.24 1.87
CA PRO A 77 -8.27 5.86 2.98
C PRO A 77 -7.44 7.06 2.55
N LEU A 78 -6.84 7.00 1.35
CA LEU A 78 -6.03 8.08 0.81
C LEU A 78 -6.86 9.29 0.36
N CYS A 79 -8.06 9.08 -0.18
CA CYS A 79 -8.98 10.19 -0.46
C CYS A 79 -9.43 10.90 0.83
N GLU A 80 -9.69 10.13 1.89
CA GLU A 80 -10.05 10.70 3.19
C GLU A 80 -8.87 11.43 3.82
N LEU A 81 -7.66 10.87 3.67
CA LEU A 81 -6.43 11.55 4.08
C LEU A 81 -6.31 12.91 3.40
N ASP A 82 -6.38 13.00 2.07
CA ASP A 82 -6.23 14.27 1.36
C ASP A 82 -7.34 15.29 1.70
N LYS A 83 -8.55 14.83 2.05
CA LYS A 83 -9.63 15.72 2.49
C LYS A 83 -9.38 16.34 3.86
N HIS A 84 -8.67 15.63 4.74
CA HIS A 84 -8.56 15.97 6.15
C HIS A 84 -7.14 16.33 6.59
N ALA A 85 -6.12 16.06 5.77
CA ALA A 85 -4.73 16.35 6.06
C ALA A 85 -4.47 17.85 6.02
N THR A 86 -4.40 18.49 7.17
CA THR A 86 -3.99 19.90 7.28
C THR A 86 -2.47 20.02 7.24
N ASN A 87 -1.96 21.11 6.66
CA ASN A 87 -0.55 21.48 6.81
C ASN A 87 -0.18 21.67 8.30
N PRO A 88 1.10 21.58 8.68
CA PRO A 88 1.55 21.84 10.05
C PRO A 88 1.18 23.22 10.60
N ASP A 89 0.92 24.19 9.72
CA ASP A 89 0.47 25.55 10.05
C ASP A 89 -1.06 25.70 10.07
N GLY A 90 -1.81 24.61 9.87
CA GLY A 90 -3.27 24.59 9.84
C GLY A 90 -3.90 25.11 8.55
N SER A 91 -3.11 25.40 7.51
CA SER A 91 -3.63 25.83 6.21
C SER A 91 -4.21 24.68 5.38
N VAL A 92 -4.86 25.04 4.27
CA VAL A 92 -5.67 24.22 3.34
C VAL A 92 -5.10 22.81 3.14
N PRO A 93 -5.95 21.76 3.00
CA PRO A 93 -5.48 20.40 2.91
C PRO A 93 -4.39 20.20 1.85
N ASP A 94 -3.31 19.50 2.23
CA ASP A 94 -2.22 19.17 1.31
C ASP A 94 -2.62 17.95 0.47
N PRO A 95 -2.95 18.10 -0.83
CA PRO A 95 -3.29 16.99 -1.70
C PRO A 95 -2.08 16.09 -2.01
N SER A 96 -0.91 16.34 -1.41
CA SER A 96 0.26 15.47 -1.47
C SER A 96 0.34 14.48 -0.30
N ALA A 97 -0.54 14.55 0.70
CA ALA A 97 -0.51 13.66 1.85
C ALA A 97 -0.64 12.18 1.44
N SER A 98 -1.58 11.86 0.53
CA SER A 98 -1.71 10.54 -0.07
C SER A 98 -0.44 10.06 -0.76
N LYS A 99 0.23 10.94 -1.51
CA LYS A 99 1.50 10.64 -2.19
C LYS A 99 2.62 10.35 -1.20
N GLN A 100 2.70 11.13 -0.11
CA GLN A 100 3.67 10.90 0.96
C GLN A 100 3.46 9.54 1.64
N TRP A 101 2.20 9.14 1.87
CA TRP A 101 1.86 7.83 2.40
C TRP A 101 2.25 6.69 1.45
N ILE A 102 1.92 6.82 0.16
CA ILE A 102 2.31 5.83 -0.86
C ILE A 102 3.83 5.69 -0.90
N GLU A 103 4.57 6.80 -0.97
CA GLU A 103 6.03 6.77 -1.02
C GLU A 103 6.63 6.16 0.26
N GLY A 104 6.13 6.55 1.44
CA GLY A 104 6.58 6.01 2.73
C GLY A 104 6.34 4.50 2.84
N CYS A 105 5.14 4.03 2.52
CA CYS A 105 4.79 2.61 2.59
C CYS A 105 5.59 1.80 1.57
N THR A 106 5.69 2.26 0.32
CA THR A 106 6.46 1.53 -0.71
C THR A 106 7.95 1.52 -0.45
N LYS A 107 8.51 2.56 0.18
CA LYS A 107 9.91 2.57 0.65
C LYS A 107 10.14 1.54 1.75
N GLN A 108 9.22 1.42 2.71
CA GLN A 108 9.32 0.41 3.76
C GLN A 108 9.23 -1.01 3.18
N VAL A 109 8.25 -1.26 2.30
CA VAL A 109 8.11 -2.55 1.59
C VAL A 109 9.37 -2.91 0.80
N GLN A 110 9.99 -1.94 0.13
CA GLN A 110 11.26 -2.16 -0.57
C GLN A 110 12.36 -2.59 0.40
N GLN A 111 12.45 -1.94 1.56
CA GLN A 111 13.41 -2.31 2.59
C GLN A 111 13.14 -3.72 3.14
N ASP A 112 11.87 -4.07 3.35
CA ASP A 112 11.46 -5.40 3.81
C ASP A 112 11.82 -6.48 2.79
N CYS A 113 11.58 -6.22 1.49
CA CYS A 113 12.04 -7.09 0.40
C CYS A 113 13.56 -7.31 0.48
N ILE A 114 14.33 -6.23 0.63
CA ILE A 114 15.80 -6.30 0.72
C ILE A 114 16.25 -7.16 1.91
N ASN A 115 15.61 -6.98 3.07
CA ASN A 115 15.87 -7.73 4.30
C ASN A 115 15.53 -9.23 4.14
N MET A 116 14.49 -9.53 3.38
CA MET A 116 14.08 -10.89 3.00
C MET A 116 14.97 -11.53 1.91
N GLY A 117 15.93 -10.79 1.36
CA GLY A 117 16.78 -11.26 0.26
C GLY A 117 16.14 -11.13 -1.14
N LEU A 118 14.95 -10.54 -1.25
CA LEU A 118 14.31 -10.18 -2.51
C LEU A 118 14.97 -8.91 -3.06
N ARG A 119 15.47 -8.96 -4.30
CA ARG A 119 16.24 -7.86 -4.89
C ARG A 119 15.38 -7.05 -5.86
N PRO A 120 15.30 -5.71 -5.71
CA PRO A 120 14.76 -4.82 -6.72
C PRO A 120 15.41 -5.04 -8.08
N LYS A 121 14.62 -5.00 -9.16
CA LYS A 121 15.14 -5.01 -10.53
C LYS A 121 15.15 -3.58 -11.11
N PRO A 122 16.12 -3.24 -11.98
CA PRO A 122 16.08 -1.99 -12.73
C PRO A 122 14.75 -1.87 -13.47
N VAL A 123 14.22 -0.64 -13.49
CA VAL A 123 12.92 -0.26 -14.05
C VAL A 123 13.03 0.02 -15.54
#